data_AF-A0A7W3MWG3-F1
#
_entry.id   AF-A0A7W3MWG3-F1
#
_cell.length_a   1.000
_cell.length_b   1.000
_cell.length_c   1.000
_cell.angle_alpha   90.00
_cell.angle_beta   90.00
_cell.angle_gamma   90.00
#
_symmetry.space_group_name_H-M   'P 1'
#
loop_
_entity.id
_entity.type
_entity.pdbx_description
1 polymer ?
#
loop_
_entity_poly.entity_id
_entity_poly.type
_entity_poly.pdbx_seq_one_letter_code
_entity_poly.pdbx_strand_id
1 'polypeptide(L)'
;MEFDASRNRTLTAEPFAAHSTKAHLSALADTLEKAGMRARIIDRSTGPDVMRCWNPQVMCTSLEVTCQQHPERDELAFFMGGEVLAAADRPEDAAAILTERLQGCGP
;
A
#
# COMPACT_ATOMS: atom_id res chain seq x y z
N MET A 1 14.09 -34.42 -34.27
CA MET A 1 14.41 -33.77 -32.97
C MET A 1 14.53 -32.30 -33.27
N GLU A 2 13.51 -31.52 -32.95
CA GLU A 2 13.54 -30.06 -33.11
C GLU A 2 13.17 -29.45 -31.77
N PHE A 3 14.14 -28.77 -31.15
CA PHE A 3 13.99 -28.03 -29.91
C PHE A 3 13.50 -26.62 -30.27
N ASP A 4 12.20 -26.35 -30.12
CA ASP A 4 11.66 -25.00 -30.18
C ASP A 4 11.88 -24.32 -28.82
N ALA A 5 13.01 -23.63 -28.70
CA ALA A 5 13.35 -22.78 -27.58
C ALA A 5 12.89 -21.34 -27.90
N SER A 6 11.58 -21.09 -27.93
CA SER A 6 11.10 -19.73 -28.17
C SER A 6 9.79 -19.43 -27.45
N ARG A 7 9.87 -19.27 -26.13
CA ARG A 7 8.85 -18.55 -25.34
C ARG A 7 9.49 -17.93 -24.10
N ASN A 8 10.49 -17.10 -24.35
CA ASN A 8 10.96 -16.12 -23.39
C ASN A 8 9.82 -15.08 -23.23
N ARG A 9 8.88 -15.34 -22.32
CA ARG A 9 7.87 -14.35 -21.91
C ARG A 9 8.62 -13.27 -21.14
N THR A 10 9.13 -12.29 -21.87
CA THR A 10 9.44 -10.98 -21.33
C THR A 10 8.16 -10.47 -20.70
N LEU A 11 8.06 -10.56 -19.37
CA LEU A 11 7.09 -9.83 -18.57
C LEU A 11 7.46 -8.35 -18.73
N THR A 12 7.02 -7.75 -19.83
CA THR A 12 6.87 -6.30 -19.92
C THR A 12 5.84 -5.95 -18.86
N ALA A 13 6.33 -5.60 -17.67
CA ALA A 13 5.58 -4.81 -16.72
C ALA A 13 5.31 -3.46 -17.39
N GLU A 14 4.28 -3.43 -18.23
CA GLU A 14 3.65 -2.19 -18.65
C GLU A 14 3.29 -1.42 -17.37
N PRO A 15 3.46 -0.08 -17.32
CA PRO A 15 3.06 0.70 -16.16
C PRO A 15 1.53 0.70 -16.06
N PHE A 16 0.97 -0.40 -15.57
CA PHE A 16 -0.45 -0.55 -15.31
C PHE A 16 -0.84 0.43 -14.21
N ALA A 17 -1.32 1.59 -14.66
CA ALA A 17 -2.18 2.51 -13.95
C ALA A 17 -1.67 3.06 -12.60
N ALA A 18 -0.65 3.92 -12.64
CA ALA A 18 -0.34 4.84 -11.53
C ALA A 18 -1.54 5.75 -11.14
N HIS A 19 -2.58 5.84 -11.99
CA HIS A 19 -3.76 6.66 -11.74
C HIS A 19 -4.76 6.08 -10.72
N SER A 20 -4.72 4.78 -10.40
CA SER A 20 -5.70 4.18 -9.45
C SER A 20 -5.15 4.04 -8.03
N THR A 21 -3.85 3.79 -7.87
CA THR A 21 -3.22 3.51 -6.56
C THR A 21 -3.26 4.73 -5.62
N LYS A 22 -3.03 5.93 -6.16
CA LYS A 22 -3.06 7.18 -5.40
C LYS A 22 -4.43 7.48 -4.81
N ALA A 23 -5.50 7.21 -5.56
CA ALA A 23 -6.87 7.40 -5.07
C ALA A 23 -7.18 6.49 -3.87
N HIS A 24 -6.72 5.23 -3.92
CA HIS A 24 -6.85 4.29 -2.80
C HIS A 24 -6.04 4.73 -1.59
N LEU A 25 -4.80 5.20 -1.79
CA LEU A 25 -3.98 5.75 -0.69
C LEU A 25 -4.60 7.00 -0.07
N SER A 26 -5.24 7.87 -0.86
CA SER A 26 -5.99 9.02 -0.34
C SER A 26 -7.18 8.58 0.50
N ALA A 27 -8.00 7.63 0.02
CA ALA A 27 -9.14 7.11 0.78
C ALA A 27 -8.71 6.47 2.11
N LEU A 28 -7.58 5.76 2.11
CA LEU A 28 -6.97 5.22 3.32
C LEU A 28 -6.49 6.33 4.27
N ALA A 29 -5.83 7.36 3.74
CA ALA A 29 -5.38 8.52 4.51
C ALA A 29 -6.56 9.23 5.19
N ASP A 30 -7.63 9.53 4.46
CA ASP A 30 -8.87 10.10 5.00
C ASP A 30 -9.46 9.28 6.15
N THR A 31 -9.42 7.94 6.02
CA THR A 31 -9.94 7.03 7.04
C THR A 31 -9.07 7.04 8.29
N LEU A 32 -7.75 7.04 8.13
CA LEU A 32 -6.79 7.17 9.23
C LEU A 32 -6.92 8.52 9.95
N GLU A 33 -7.11 9.62 9.21
CA GLU A 33 -7.30 10.94 9.81
C GLU A 33 -8.59 11.03 10.62
N LYS A 34 -9.69 10.40 10.17
CA LYS A 34 -10.92 10.28 10.95
C LYS A 34 -10.72 9.45 12.23
N ALA A 35 -9.79 8.49 12.23
CA ALA A 35 -9.40 7.72 13.41
C ALA A 35 -8.41 8.45 14.34
N GLY A 36 -8.05 9.70 14.02
CA GLY A 36 -7.12 10.52 14.82
C GLY A 36 -5.63 10.26 14.53
N MET A 37 -5.31 9.45 13.52
CA MET A 37 -3.95 9.28 13.02
C MET A 37 -3.61 10.40 12.03
N ARG A 38 -2.32 10.55 11.68
CA ARG A 38 -1.89 11.43 10.60
C ARG A 38 -1.35 10.57 9.47
N ALA A 39 -1.71 10.93 8.24
CA ALA A 39 -1.25 10.27 7.04
C ALA A 39 -0.77 11.30 6.03
N ARG A 40 0.29 10.97 5.30
CA ARG A 40 0.84 11.80 4.24
C ARG A 40 1.28 10.92 3.08
N ILE A 41 0.73 11.20 1.90
CA ILE A 41 1.17 10.56 0.66
C ILE A 41 2.45 11.24 0.20
N ILE A 42 3.44 10.42 -0.10
CA ILE A 42 4.75 10.77 -0.64
C ILE A 42 4.75 10.28 -2.08
N ASP A 43 4.51 11.21 -2.98
CA ASP A 43 4.54 11.00 -4.42
C ASP A 43 6.00 10.76 -4.84
N ARG A 44 6.28 9.59 -5.42
CA ARG A 44 7.63 9.23 -5.87
C ARG A 44 7.70 9.32 -7.38
N SER A 45 8.61 10.13 -7.89
CA SER A 45 8.84 10.29 -9.34
C SER A 45 9.27 8.98 -10.02
N THR A 46 9.85 8.05 -9.27
CA THR A 46 10.22 6.72 -9.72
C THR A 46 9.85 5.69 -8.65
N GLY A 47 8.79 4.91 -8.89
CA GLY A 47 8.30 3.87 -7.98
C GLY A 47 6.83 4.05 -7.56
N PRO A 48 6.30 3.15 -6.72
CA PRO A 48 4.94 3.27 -6.20
C PRO A 48 4.84 4.45 -5.22
N ASP A 49 3.69 5.10 -5.23
CA ASP A 49 3.34 6.06 -4.20
C ASP A 49 3.34 5.39 -2.83
N VAL A 50 3.93 6.07 -1.84
CA VAL A 50 4.01 5.60 -0.47
C VAL A 50 3.20 6.54 0.41
N MET A 51 2.27 6.01 1.18
CA MET A 51 1.65 6.74 2.28
C MET A 51 2.41 6.45 3.57
N ARG A 52 2.91 7.51 4.22
CA ARG A 52 3.44 7.43 5.57
C ARG A 52 2.36 7.82 6.56
N CYS A 53 2.13 7.02 7.60
CA CYS A 53 1.16 7.31 8.65
C CYS A 53 1.79 7.17 10.04
N TRP A 54 1.29 7.95 11.00
CA TRP A 54 1.79 7.97 12.38
C TRP A 54 0.70 8.43 13.36
N ASN A 55 0.84 8.03 14.63
CA ASN A 55 -0.01 8.52 15.70
C ASN A 55 0.61 9.80 16.32
N PRO A 56 -0.03 10.98 16.20
CA PRO A 56 0.53 12.23 16.73
C PRO A 56 0.56 12.30 18.26
N GLN A 57 -0.14 11.42 18.97
CA GLN A 57 -0.21 11.43 20.44
C GLN A 57 0.95 10.69 21.10
N VAL A 58 1.46 9.62 20.47
CA VAL A 58 2.57 8.82 21.01
C VAL A 58 3.89 9.06 20.27
N MET A 59 3.87 9.47 19.00
CA MET A 59 5.06 9.82 18.19
C MET A 59 6.20 8.78 18.20
N CYS A 60 5.94 7.53 18.57
CA CYS A 60 6.96 6.49 18.72
C CYS A 60 7.36 5.82 17.39
N THR A 61 6.49 5.84 16.38
CA THR A 61 6.71 5.13 15.12
C THR A 61 5.89 5.73 13.99
N SER A 62 6.45 5.69 12.79
CA SER A 62 5.73 5.91 11.54
C SER A 62 5.72 4.63 10.72
N LEU A 63 4.58 4.30 10.11
CA LEU A 63 4.41 3.16 9.23
C LEU A 63 4.34 3.64 7.78
N GLU A 64 4.89 2.85 6.87
CA GLU A 64 4.85 3.12 5.44
C GLU A 64 3.97 2.08 4.74
N VAL A 65 3.05 2.57 3.92
CA VAL A 65 2.04 1.77 3.23
C VAL A 65 2.10 2.10 1.75
N THR A 66 2.08 1.08 0.89
CA THR A 66 1.91 1.25 -0.56
C THR A 66 0.60 0.65 -1.01
N CYS A 67 0.10 1.11 -2.15
CA CYS A 67 -1.00 0.46 -2.87
C CYS A 67 -0.44 -0.02 -4.21
N GLN A 68 -0.57 -1.32 -4.46
CA GLN A 68 -0.04 -1.96 -5.66
C GLN A 68 -0.85 -3.21 -6.00
N GLN A 69 -0.65 -3.72 -7.22
CA GLN A 69 -1.25 -4.97 -7.65
C GLN A 69 -0.79 -6.14 -6.77
N HIS A 70 -1.74 -6.96 -6.32
CA HIS A 70 -1.41 -8.17 -5.59
C HIS A 70 -0.63 -9.14 -6.49
N PRO A 71 0.49 -9.73 -6.03
CA PRO A 71 1.36 -10.56 -6.90
C PRO A 71 0.66 -11.81 -7.43
N GLU A 72 -0.30 -12.35 -6.68
CA GLU A 72 -1.00 -13.61 -7.00
C GLU A 72 -2.46 -13.41 -7.41
N ARG A 73 -2.98 -12.18 -7.33
CA ARG A 73 -4.41 -11.90 -7.53
C ARG A 73 -4.60 -10.71 -8.44
N ASP A 74 -5.68 -10.71 -9.20
CA ASP A 74 -6.06 -9.60 -10.09
C ASP A 74 -6.79 -8.48 -9.32
N GLU A 75 -6.26 -8.07 -8.16
CA GLU A 75 -6.79 -6.98 -7.33
C GLU A 75 -5.67 -6.07 -6.80
N LEU A 76 -6.00 -4.79 -6.57
CA LEU A 76 -5.11 -3.87 -5.85
C LEU A 76 -5.20 -4.15 -4.34
N ALA A 77 -4.08 -4.06 -3.63
CA ALA A 77 -4.03 -4.25 -2.18
C ALA A 77 -3.09 -3.23 -1.50
N PHE A 78 -3.33 -3.00 -0.22
CA PHE A 78 -2.46 -2.21 0.65
C PHE A 78 -1.37 -3.09 1.24
N PHE A 79 -0.12 -2.64 1.14
CA PHE A 79 1.04 -3.37 1.64
C PHE A 79 1.80 -2.56 2.68
N MET A 80 2.31 -3.23 3.71
CA MET A 80 3.28 -2.68 4.66
C MET A 80 4.43 -3.67 4.84
N GLY A 81 5.66 -3.24 4.53
CA GLY A 81 6.85 -4.07 4.80
C GLY A 81 6.83 -5.46 4.14
N GLY A 82 6.10 -5.63 3.03
CA GLY A 82 5.91 -6.91 2.34
C GLY A 82 4.70 -7.72 2.77
N GLU A 83 3.96 -7.29 3.79
CA GLU A 83 2.72 -7.90 4.23
C GLU A 83 1.51 -7.22 3.58
N VAL A 84 0.51 -8.01 3.16
CA VAL A 84 -0.78 -7.51 2.69
C VAL A 84 -1.65 -7.16 3.90
N LEU A 85 -2.10 -5.91 3.99
CA LEU A 85 -3.00 -5.45 5.05
C LEU A 85 -4.45 -5.75 4.70
N ALA A 86 -4.90 -5.29 3.53
CA ALA A 86 -6.25 -5.48 3.03
C ALA A 86 -6.31 -5.22 1.52
N ALA A 87 -7.42 -5.58 0.89
CA ALA A 87 -7.75 -5.17 -0.47
C ALA A 87 -7.93 -3.64 -0.56
N ALA A 88 -7.60 -3.04 -1.70
CA ALA A 88 -7.59 -1.58 -1.87
C ALA A 88 -8.98 -0.93 -1.90
N ASP A 89 -10.02 -1.72 -2.16
CA ASP A 89 -11.43 -1.33 -2.09
C ASP A 89 -11.98 -1.33 -0.65
N ARG A 90 -11.19 -1.80 0.33
CA ARG A 90 -11.53 -1.83 1.76
C ARG A 90 -10.52 -1.04 2.62
N PRO A 91 -10.43 0.29 2.44
CA PRO A 91 -9.51 1.14 3.22
C PRO A 91 -9.77 1.10 4.73
N GLU A 92 -10.99 0.84 5.17
CA GLU A 92 -11.36 0.71 6.58
C GLU A 92 -10.69 -0.50 7.27
N ASP A 93 -10.55 -1.62 6.56
CA ASP A 93 -9.89 -2.82 7.09
C ASP A 93 -8.40 -2.56 7.26
N ALA A 94 -7.76 -1.96 6.26
CA ALA A 94 -6.36 -1.54 6.35
C ALA A 94 -6.15 -0.50 7.46
N ALA A 95 -7.07 0.47 7.59
CA ALA A 95 -6.99 1.50 8.63
C ALA A 95 -7.11 0.93 10.04
N ALA A 96 -7.96 -0.09 10.26
CA ALA A 96 -8.08 -0.76 11.55
C ALA A 96 -6.74 -1.39 11.98
N ILE A 97 -6.13 -2.19 11.10
CA ILE A 97 -4.83 -2.84 11.35
C ILE A 97 -3.74 -1.80 11.61
N LEU A 98 -3.69 -0.72 10.81
CA LEU A 98 -2.73 0.36 10.97
C LEU A 98 -2.91 1.10 12.29
N THR A 99 -4.16 1.37 12.69
CA THR A 99 -4.48 2.05 13.94
C THR A 99 -4.02 1.24 15.14
N GLU A 100 -4.28 -0.07 15.17
CA GLU A 100 -3.80 -0.95 16.23
C GLU A 100 -2.26 -0.95 16.32
N ARG A 101 -1.56 -1.05 15.19
CA ARG A 101 -0.08 -0.99 15.14
C ARG A 101 0.48 0.35 15.60
N LEU A 102 -0.18 1.44 15.23
CA LEU A 102 0.20 2.80 15.62
C LEU A 102 -0.13 3.13 17.08
N GLN A 103 -1.04 2.39 17.71
CA GLN A 103 -1.36 2.48 19.13
C GLN A 103 -0.49 1.56 19.99
N GLY A 104 0.04 0.47 19.43
CA GLY A 104 0.84 -0.54 20.13
C GLY A 104 2.19 -0.05 20.69
N CYS A 105 2.52 1.22 20.54
CA CYS A 105 3.63 1.86 21.25
C CYS A 105 3.17 2.41 22.60
N GLY A 106 2.83 1.51 23.53
CA GLY A 106 2.71 1.81 24.96
C GLY A 106 4.01 1.44 25.71
N PRO A 107 4.28 2.03 26.88
CA PRO A 107 5.54 1.82 27.64
C PRO A 107 5.81 0.37 28.04
#